data_AF-A0AAI9SEK2-F1
#
_entry.id   AF-A0AAI9SEK2-F1
#
_cell.length_a   1.000
_cell.length_b   1.000
_cell.length_c   1.000
_cell.angle_alpha   90.00
_cell.angle_beta   90.00
_cell.angle_gamma   90.00
#
_symmetry.space_group_name_H-M   'P 1'
#
loop_
_entity.id
_entity.type
_entity.pdbx_description
1 polymer ?
#
loop_
_entity_poly.entity_id
_entity_poly.type
_entity_poly.pdbx_seq_one_letter_code
_entity_poly.pdbx_strand_id
1 'polypeptide(L)'
;MTEESAQKRRTRRDLLGSVFASAVAAGGLTLGGFSNASEKEAKLPAEADVVVVGSGIAGLSAAVAAKEAGARRVLLLEKGPIAGGHSIYSSGSISVVSPRLQGPKGFQDTPKLFAEDAYAYGDSCGDLAILERIGAESESALLWLASMGVRFGGLFTARAETRPRCVSSYGNSAGRSYVLALMTRADAMGVEVLLEADLRSLDCLTDGSGWSLGVKRKSAPALQYLKTRAVVLAAGGFGACREMRMKVMPELDPQIETSANPFGTLWENRDATAAELARNAGGFWKEGLGLQLLPYWGGRLIDYAGGDIFITLRGRRFIDEGLAWNKISAAVLRQPEKEIWVITDSASRKSATLGLKIANGFVKKSDTVEEMAAGMGIPAAVLKETLDKYNRAARVGFDPEFGKTIFTQTLDHPPYYWGRERIFVHTSLDGIATDREARVIDARGLPIPGLYAAGEFAGGIFGRDRIGGAGISNCLVMGRAAGRNAARV
;
A
#
# COMPACT_ATOMS: atom_id res chain seq x y z
N MET A 1 1.12 -27.49 -66.35
CA MET A 1 2.34 -28.16 -65.82
C MET A 1 3.47 -27.21 -66.17
N THR A 2 4.15 -26.53 -65.26
CA THR A 2 4.51 -26.85 -63.87
C THR A 2 4.85 -25.55 -63.14
N GLU A 3 4.65 -25.57 -61.83
CA GLU A 3 5.40 -24.89 -60.76
C GLU A 3 6.38 -23.78 -61.14
N GLU A 4 6.01 -22.53 -60.84
CA GLU A 4 6.83 -21.55 -60.11
C GLU A 4 6.12 -20.19 -60.09
N SER A 5 5.62 -19.75 -58.94
CA SER A 5 5.63 -18.34 -58.55
C SER A 5 4.96 -18.11 -57.19
N ALA A 6 5.52 -17.12 -56.47
CA ALA A 6 5.00 -16.46 -55.27
C ALA A 6 5.48 -17.00 -53.90
N GLN A 7 6.79 -16.91 -53.68
CA GLN A 7 7.37 -16.75 -52.35
C GLN A 7 6.99 -15.35 -51.80
N LYS A 8 5.89 -15.28 -51.06
CA LYS A 8 5.38 -14.06 -50.42
C LYS A 8 6.13 -13.81 -49.11
N ARG A 9 6.77 -12.63 -49.00
CA ARG A 9 7.37 -12.07 -47.77
C ARG A 9 6.42 -12.21 -46.58
N ARG A 10 6.81 -13.00 -45.57
CA ARG A 10 6.21 -12.93 -44.22
C ARG A 10 6.91 -11.82 -43.44
N THR A 11 6.15 -10.83 -42.98
CA THR A 11 6.62 -9.77 -42.09
C THR A 11 6.64 -10.29 -40.64
N ARG A 12 7.49 -9.70 -39.78
CA ARG A 12 7.68 -10.06 -38.36
C ARG A 12 6.42 -9.96 -37.48
N ARG A 13 5.24 -9.67 -38.03
CA ARG A 13 3.96 -9.66 -37.30
C ARG A 13 3.27 -11.02 -37.20
N ASP A 14 3.60 -11.99 -38.06
CA ASP A 14 2.92 -13.30 -38.06
C ASP A 14 3.53 -14.34 -37.11
N LEU A 15 4.68 -14.06 -36.51
CA LEU A 15 5.35 -14.94 -35.52
C LEU A 15 4.97 -14.64 -34.06
N LEU A 16 4.16 -13.60 -33.82
CA LEU A 16 3.63 -13.26 -32.49
C LEU A 16 2.25 -13.89 -32.22
N GLY A 17 1.59 -14.43 -33.25
CA GLY A 17 0.25 -15.02 -33.14
C GLY A 17 0.21 -16.48 -32.71
N SER A 18 1.33 -17.21 -32.65
CA SER A 18 1.34 -18.66 -32.43
C SER A 18 1.96 -19.12 -31.10
N VAL A 19 2.50 -18.22 -30.28
CA VAL A 19 3.04 -18.58 -28.95
C VAL A 19 1.98 -18.46 -27.82
N PHE A 20 0.88 -17.75 -28.06
CA PHE A 20 -0.19 -17.59 -27.06
C PHE A 20 -1.23 -18.72 -27.02
N ALA A 21 -1.09 -19.76 -27.84
CA ALA A 21 -2.07 -20.85 -27.93
C ALA A 21 -1.61 -22.20 -27.34
N SER A 22 -0.40 -22.29 -26.76
CA SER A 22 0.17 -23.60 -26.34
C SER A 22 0.52 -23.74 -24.85
N ALA A 23 0.14 -22.79 -23.99
CA ALA A 23 0.29 -22.93 -22.53
C ALA A 23 -0.98 -23.45 -21.82
N VAL A 24 -2.00 -23.90 -22.58
CA VAL A 24 -3.26 -24.44 -22.06
C VAL A 24 -3.29 -25.98 -22.03
N ALA A 25 -2.23 -26.67 -22.45
CA ALA A 25 -2.30 -28.12 -22.74
C ALA A 25 -1.31 -29.04 -22.00
N ALA A 26 -0.65 -28.63 -20.92
CA ALA A 26 0.20 -29.53 -20.13
C ALA A 26 0.14 -29.24 -18.64
N GLY A 27 -0.90 -29.77 -18.00
CA GLY A 27 -1.12 -29.67 -16.56
C GLY A 27 -2.45 -30.29 -16.14
N GLY A 28 -2.79 -31.44 -16.74
CA GLY A 28 -3.94 -32.24 -16.33
C GLY A 28 -3.69 -32.89 -14.97
N LEU A 29 -3.92 -32.14 -13.90
CA LEU A 29 -4.39 -32.68 -12.64
C LEU A 29 -5.90 -32.45 -12.61
N THR A 30 -6.62 -33.52 -12.86
CA THR A 30 -8.07 -33.60 -12.73
C THR A 30 -8.47 -33.27 -11.30
N LEU A 31 -8.86 -32.01 -11.05
CA LEU A 31 -9.68 -31.62 -9.91
C LEU A 31 -11.10 -32.19 -10.10
N GLY A 32 -11.22 -33.51 -9.99
CA GLY A 32 -12.51 -34.16 -9.79
C GLY A 32 -13.02 -33.77 -8.41
N GLY A 33 -14.09 -32.97 -8.36
CA GLY A 33 -14.73 -32.62 -7.09
C GLY A 33 -15.67 -31.43 -7.08
N PHE A 34 -15.71 -30.57 -8.09
CA PHE A 34 -16.74 -29.52 -8.17
C PHE A 34 -17.89 -29.95 -9.07
N SER A 35 -18.76 -30.81 -8.52
CA SER A 35 -20.10 -31.01 -9.06
C SER A 35 -20.82 -29.67 -9.12
N ASN A 36 -21.51 -29.41 -10.23
CA ASN A 36 -22.45 -28.32 -10.49
C ASN A 36 -23.28 -27.94 -9.25
N ALA A 37 -22.76 -27.04 -8.41
CA ALA A 37 -23.58 -26.14 -7.65
C ALA A 37 -23.87 -25.00 -8.61
N SER A 38 -25.12 -24.92 -9.08
CA SER A 38 -25.66 -23.66 -9.60
C SER A 38 -25.19 -22.55 -8.67
N GLU A 39 -24.43 -21.58 -9.20
CA GLU A 39 -24.05 -20.38 -8.46
C GLU A 39 -25.34 -19.68 -8.04
N LYS A 40 -25.85 -20.03 -6.85
CA LYS A 40 -26.85 -19.23 -6.18
C LYS A 40 -26.16 -17.93 -5.83
N GLU A 41 -26.44 -16.92 -6.64
CA GLU A 41 -26.02 -15.56 -6.40
C GLU A 41 -26.29 -15.18 -4.94
N ALA A 42 -25.22 -14.85 -4.20
CA ALA A 42 -25.32 -14.53 -2.79
C ALA A 42 -26.20 -13.29 -2.62
N LYS A 43 -27.33 -13.46 -1.93
CA LYS A 43 -28.31 -12.41 -1.64
C LYS A 43 -27.82 -11.55 -0.48
N LEU A 44 -28.11 -10.25 -0.53
CA LEU A 44 -27.86 -9.39 0.62
C LEU A 44 -28.79 -9.81 1.78
N PRO A 45 -28.26 -10.10 2.98
CA PRO A 45 -29.08 -10.39 4.14
C PRO A 45 -29.82 -9.11 4.59
N ALA A 46 -31.00 -9.28 5.19
CA ALA A 46 -31.77 -8.15 5.71
C ALA A 46 -31.14 -7.52 6.97
N GLU A 47 -30.40 -8.32 7.75
CA GLU A 47 -29.78 -7.90 9.00
C GLU A 47 -28.42 -8.58 9.23
N ALA A 48 -27.48 -7.84 9.82
CA ALA A 48 -26.21 -8.35 10.33
C ALA A 48 -25.88 -7.69 11.66
N ASP A 49 -25.07 -8.34 12.50
CA ASP A 49 -24.65 -7.76 13.78
C ASP A 49 -23.59 -6.68 13.53
N VAL A 50 -22.64 -6.97 12.63
CA VAL A 50 -21.60 -6.05 12.18
C VAL A 50 -21.50 -6.09 10.65
N VAL A 51 -21.45 -4.92 10.02
CA VAL A 51 -21.12 -4.77 8.59
C VAL A 51 -19.76 -4.11 8.43
N VAL A 52 -18.88 -4.72 7.63
CA VAL A 52 -17.57 -4.19 7.28
C VAL A 52 -17.56 -3.80 5.80
N VAL A 53 -17.10 -2.59 5.48
CA VAL A 53 -17.07 -2.06 4.13
C VAL A 53 -15.62 -1.96 3.64
N GLY A 54 -15.26 -2.80 2.68
CA GLY A 54 -13.91 -2.92 2.11
C GLY A 54 -13.18 -4.18 2.58
N SER A 55 -12.58 -4.91 1.64
CA SER A 55 -11.90 -6.19 1.91
C SER A 55 -10.37 -6.10 1.97
N GLY A 56 -9.81 -4.90 2.17
CA GLY A 56 -8.37 -4.74 2.44
C GLY A 56 -7.96 -5.37 3.78
N ILE A 57 -6.66 -5.30 4.12
CA ILE A 57 -6.17 -5.85 5.40
C ILE A 57 -6.95 -5.28 6.59
N ALA A 58 -7.30 -3.99 6.58
CA ALA A 58 -8.06 -3.37 7.67
C ALA A 58 -9.46 -3.97 7.84
N GLY A 59 -10.21 -4.10 6.74
CA GLY A 59 -11.57 -4.63 6.78
C GLY A 59 -11.62 -6.13 7.09
N LEU A 60 -10.73 -6.92 6.48
CA LEU A 60 -10.61 -8.34 6.84
C LEU A 60 -10.17 -8.52 8.30
N SER A 61 -9.27 -7.66 8.79
CA SER A 61 -8.87 -7.67 10.21
C SER A 61 -10.05 -7.36 11.13
N ALA A 62 -10.89 -6.39 10.75
CA ALA A 62 -12.10 -6.06 11.49
C ALA A 62 -13.12 -7.19 11.48
N ALA A 63 -13.38 -7.81 10.33
CA ALA A 63 -14.36 -8.88 10.21
C ALA A 63 -13.95 -10.12 11.05
N VAL A 64 -12.69 -10.53 10.97
CA VAL A 64 -12.18 -11.64 11.79
C VAL A 64 -12.25 -11.28 13.28
N ALA A 65 -11.77 -10.09 13.65
CA ALA A 65 -11.75 -9.67 15.05
C ALA A 65 -13.16 -9.51 15.65
N ALA A 66 -14.15 -9.13 14.85
CA ALA A 66 -15.55 -9.09 15.26
C ALA A 66 -16.10 -10.49 15.56
N LYS A 67 -15.80 -11.48 14.70
CA LYS A 67 -16.17 -12.89 14.96
C LYS A 67 -15.45 -13.44 16.20
N GLU A 68 -14.16 -13.13 16.38
CA GLU A 68 -13.40 -13.52 17.58
C GLU A 68 -13.98 -12.90 18.86
N ALA A 69 -14.57 -11.70 18.76
CA ALA A 69 -15.24 -11.02 19.86
C ALA A 69 -16.70 -11.47 20.09
N GLY A 70 -17.21 -12.43 19.32
CA GLY A 70 -18.51 -13.06 19.54
C GLY A 70 -19.66 -12.56 18.66
N ALA A 71 -19.41 -11.67 17.67
CA ALA A 71 -20.43 -11.31 16.70
C ALA A 71 -20.85 -12.56 15.90
N ARG A 72 -22.16 -12.80 15.76
CA ARG A 72 -22.67 -14.03 15.13
C ARG A 72 -22.72 -13.86 13.61
N ARG A 73 -23.32 -12.75 13.16
CA ARG A 73 -23.51 -12.41 11.74
C ARG A 73 -22.63 -11.22 11.38
N VAL A 74 -21.51 -11.51 10.72
CA VAL A 74 -20.60 -10.49 10.20
C VAL A 74 -20.65 -10.56 8.68
N LEU A 75 -20.98 -9.43 8.06
CA LEU A 75 -21.02 -9.26 6.61
C LEU A 75 -19.89 -8.33 6.18
N LEU A 76 -19.10 -8.75 5.20
CA LEU A 76 -18.09 -7.92 4.54
C LEU A 76 -18.54 -7.60 3.13
N LEU A 77 -18.60 -6.30 2.81
CA LEU A 77 -18.93 -5.78 1.48
C LEU A 77 -17.65 -5.38 0.75
N GLU A 78 -17.48 -5.85 -0.48
CA GLU A 78 -16.42 -5.43 -1.38
C GLU A 78 -17.03 -4.95 -2.70
N LYS A 79 -16.71 -3.72 -3.09
CA LYS A 79 -17.23 -3.11 -4.31
C LYS A 79 -16.60 -3.72 -5.57
N GLY A 80 -15.34 -4.13 -5.47
CA GLY A 80 -14.59 -4.72 -6.57
C GLY A 80 -14.98 -6.16 -6.89
N PRO A 81 -14.52 -6.66 -8.05
CA PRO A 81 -14.71 -8.05 -8.45
C PRO A 81 -13.77 -9.02 -7.71
N ILE A 82 -12.78 -8.49 -6.98
CA ILE A 82 -11.80 -9.26 -6.21
C ILE A 82 -11.58 -8.60 -4.85
N ALA A 83 -11.26 -9.42 -3.85
CA ALA A 83 -10.95 -8.92 -2.53
C ALA A 83 -9.50 -8.40 -2.40
N GLY A 84 -9.27 -7.52 -1.42
CA GLY A 84 -7.96 -7.14 -0.93
C GLY A 84 -7.52 -5.69 -1.20
N GLY A 85 -8.16 -4.98 -2.14
CA GLY A 85 -7.85 -3.58 -2.46
C GLY A 85 -6.36 -3.32 -2.71
N HIS A 86 -5.83 -2.16 -2.28
CA HIS A 86 -4.38 -1.87 -2.40
C HIS A 86 -3.49 -2.81 -1.58
N SER A 87 -4.05 -3.50 -0.59
CA SER A 87 -3.25 -4.35 0.31
C SER A 87 -2.57 -5.51 -0.41
N ILE A 88 -3.17 -6.05 -1.48
CA ILE A 88 -2.59 -7.18 -2.24
C ILE A 88 -1.32 -6.79 -3.00
N TYR A 89 -1.14 -5.51 -3.32
CA TYR A 89 0.01 -5.00 -4.06
C TYR A 89 1.16 -4.58 -3.14
N SER A 90 0.94 -4.60 -1.83
CA SER A 90 1.96 -4.20 -0.86
C SER A 90 3.15 -5.18 -0.83
N SER A 91 4.36 -4.63 -0.73
CA SER A 91 5.60 -5.38 -0.46
C SER A 91 5.63 -6.00 0.95
N GLY A 92 4.64 -5.68 1.80
CA GLY A 92 4.35 -6.39 3.04
C GLY A 92 5.15 -5.97 4.26
N SER A 93 5.82 -4.82 4.22
CA SER A 93 6.51 -4.30 5.42
C SER A 93 5.51 -4.01 6.54
N ILE A 94 5.79 -4.48 7.75
CA ILE A 94 5.02 -4.25 8.98
C ILE A 94 6.00 -3.71 10.03
N SER A 95 5.75 -2.50 10.53
CA SER A 95 6.48 -1.95 11.68
C SER A 95 5.98 -2.61 12.96
N VAL A 96 6.90 -3.21 13.72
CA VAL A 96 6.59 -3.93 14.94
C VAL A 96 7.54 -3.52 16.06
N VAL A 97 6.96 -3.13 17.19
CA VAL A 97 7.68 -2.96 18.44
C VAL A 97 7.64 -4.28 19.18
N SER A 98 8.69 -5.08 19.01
CA SER A 98 8.78 -6.43 19.59
C SER A 98 10.12 -6.62 20.30
N PRO A 99 10.12 -6.61 21.65
CA PRO A 99 11.31 -6.99 22.42
C PRO A 99 11.81 -8.40 22.07
N ARG A 100 10.90 -9.30 21.70
CA ARG A 100 11.22 -10.69 21.32
C ARG A 100 12.05 -10.76 20.03
N LEU A 101 11.73 -9.94 19.04
CA LEU A 101 12.46 -9.90 17.77
C LEU A 101 13.75 -9.10 17.84
N GLN A 102 13.85 -8.12 18.74
CA GLN A 102 15.03 -7.25 18.90
C GLN A 102 16.20 -7.95 19.61
N GLY A 103 15.90 -8.94 20.45
CA GLY A 103 16.89 -9.72 21.18
C GLY A 103 17.62 -8.92 22.28
N PRO A 104 18.36 -9.60 23.18
CA PRO A 104 18.92 -9.00 24.40
C PRO A 104 20.08 -8.01 24.17
N LYS A 105 20.66 -7.98 22.96
CA LYS A 105 21.73 -7.04 22.56
C LYS A 105 21.25 -5.99 21.54
N GLY A 106 19.95 -5.96 21.23
CA GLY A 106 19.35 -5.03 20.29
C GLY A 106 19.04 -3.67 20.92
N PHE A 107 18.70 -2.70 20.07
CA PHE A 107 18.14 -1.43 20.50
C PHE A 107 16.81 -1.66 21.24
N GLN A 108 16.60 -0.98 22.37
CA GLN A 108 15.33 -1.05 23.11
C GLN A 108 14.29 -0.11 22.47
N ASP A 109 13.45 -0.67 21.61
CA ASP A 109 12.34 0.08 21.05
C ASP A 109 11.12 0.06 21.97
N THR A 110 10.29 1.08 21.85
CA THR A 110 9.08 1.21 22.67
C THR A 110 7.94 1.77 21.82
N PRO A 111 6.68 1.53 22.21
CA PRO A 111 5.53 2.14 21.53
C PRO A 111 5.61 3.67 21.48
N LYS A 112 6.15 4.30 22.53
CA LYS A 112 6.38 5.73 22.61
C LYS A 112 7.42 6.19 21.57
N LEU A 113 8.56 5.50 21.49
CA LEU A 113 9.59 5.81 20.52
C LEU A 113 9.11 5.63 19.07
N PHE A 114 8.33 4.57 18.81
CA PHE A 114 7.66 4.39 17.51
C PHE A 114 6.73 5.57 17.20
N ALA A 115 5.92 6.00 18.17
CA ALA A 115 4.99 7.11 17.98
C ALA A 115 5.72 8.44 17.76
N GLU A 116 6.79 8.71 18.51
CA GLU A 116 7.64 9.90 18.35
C GLU A 116 8.31 9.94 16.96
N ASP A 117 8.88 8.82 16.51
CA ASP A 117 9.49 8.72 15.17
C ASP A 117 8.43 8.97 14.08
N ALA A 118 7.26 8.34 14.17
CA ALA A 118 6.17 8.49 13.22
C ALA A 118 5.61 9.91 13.20
N TYR A 119 5.42 10.51 14.38
CA TYR A 119 4.91 11.86 14.55
C TYR A 119 5.89 12.90 14.00
N ALA A 120 7.18 12.78 14.32
CA ALA A 120 8.21 13.67 13.81
C ALA A 120 8.32 13.60 12.28
N TYR A 121 8.28 12.39 11.70
CA TYR A 121 8.31 12.20 10.26
C TYR A 121 7.06 12.78 9.57
N GLY A 122 5.92 12.72 10.25
CA GLY A 122 4.64 13.29 9.83
C GLY A 122 4.48 14.80 10.02
N ASP A 123 5.58 15.57 10.08
CA ASP A 123 5.61 17.01 10.38
C ASP A 123 4.94 17.38 11.71
N SER A 124 4.95 16.48 12.70
CA SER A 124 4.42 16.72 14.05
C SER A 124 2.95 17.14 14.08
N CYS A 125 2.13 16.59 13.17
CA CYS A 125 0.69 16.86 13.13
C CYS A 125 -0.18 15.59 13.04
N GLY A 126 0.41 14.42 13.32
CA GLY A 126 -0.33 13.15 13.47
C GLY A 126 -0.99 12.99 14.84
N ASP A 127 -1.71 11.89 15.03
CA ASP A 127 -2.37 11.56 16.30
C ASP A 127 -1.48 10.64 17.14
N LEU A 128 -0.82 11.21 18.16
CA LEU A 128 0.07 10.47 19.05
C LEU A 128 -0.63 9.32 19.79
N ALA A 129 -1.89 9.48 20.21
CA ALA A 129 -2.59 8.44 20.96
C ALA A 129 -2.89 7.21 20.09
N ILE A 130 -3.23 7.43 18.81
CA ILE A 130 -3.40 6.35 17.84
C ILE A 130 -2.04 5.72 17.48
N LEU A 131 -1.00 6.53 17.24
CA LEU A 131 0.35 6.04 16.94
C LEU A 131 0.93 5.18 18.07
N GLU A 132 0.80 5.61 19.32
CA GLU A 132 1.22 4.84 20.50
C GLU A 132 0.47 3.51 20.59
N ARG A 133 -0.83 3.49 20.28
CA ARG A 133 -1.60 2.24 20.24
C ARG A 133 -1.11 1.31 19.14
N ILE A 134 -0.86 1.83 17.94
CA ILE A 134 -0.30 1.04 16.83
C ILE A 134 1.01 0.40 17.26
N GLY A 135 1.92 1.17 17.87
CA GLY A 135 3.17 0.65 18.43
C GLY A 135 2.93 -0.43 19.47
N ALA A 136 2.05 -0.19 20.44
CA ALA A 136 1.80 -1.07 21.58
C ALA A 136 1.15 -2.41 21.19
N GLU A 137 0.26 -2.41 20.20
CA GLU A 137 -0.44 -3.63 19.76
C GLU A 137 0.19 -4.29 18.53
N SER A 138 1.24 -3.70 17.94
CA SER A 138 1.89 -4.21 16.73
C SER A 138 2.40 -5.65 16.87
N GLU A 139 3.05 -6.01 17.98
CA GLU A 139 3.53 -7.38 18.21
C GLU A 139 2.37 -8.37 18.28
N SER A 140 1.31 -8.04 19.02
CA SER A 140 0.09 -8.87 19.08
C SER A 140 -0.52 -9.06 17.70
N ALA A 141 -0.56 -8.01 16.89
CA ALA A 141 -1.09 -8.07 15.53
C ALA A 141 -0.23 -8.94 14.60
N LEU A 142 1.10 -8.83 14.70
CA LEU A 142 2.02 -9.66 13.94
C LEU A 142 1.86 -11.14 14.31
N LEU A 143 1.85 -11.48 15.61
CA LEU A 143 1.69 -12.85 16.07
C LEU A 143 0.32 -13.43 15.72
N TRP A 144 -0.72 -12.60 15.73
CA TRP A 144 -2.05 -12.98 15.29
C TRP A 144 -2.07 -13.36 13.81
N LEU A 145 -1.44 -12.55 12.95
CA LEU A 145 -1.29 -12.89 11.53
C LEU A 145 -0.40 -14.13 11.33
N ALA A 146 0.64 -14.31 12.14
CA ALA A 146 1.48 -15.51 12.12
C ALA A 146 0.68 -16.78 12.47
N SER A 147 -0.27 -16.68 13.42
CA SER A 147 -1.15 -17.80 13.80
C SER A 147 -2.06 -18.28 12.66
N MET A 148 -2.22 -17.46 11.61
CA MET A 148 -2.95 -17.79 10.38
C MET A 148 -2.05 -18.40 9.29
N GLY A 149 -0.81 -18.78 9.64
CA GLY A 149 0.13 -19.45 8.74
C GLY A 149 1.09 -18.52 8.00
N VAL A 150 1.03 -17.20 8.25
CA VAL A 150 1.99 -16.25 7.67
C VAL A 150 3.36 -16.39 8.34
N ARG A 151 4.42 -16.48 7.54
CA ARG A 151 5.80 -16.60 8.04
C ARG A 151 6.57 -15.33 7.77
N PHE A 152 7.28 -14.84 8.77
CA PHE A 152 8.03 -13.58 8.71
C PHE A 152 9.54 -13.82 8.66
N GLY A 153 10.24 -12.91 7.99
CA GLY A 153 11.71 -12.80 8.02
C GLY A 153 12.23 -12.06 9.26
N GLY A 154 13.54 -11.85 9.28
CA GLY A 154 14.20 -11.05 10.32
C GLY A 154 13.90 -9.55 10.20
N LEU A 155 14.20 -8.82 11.28
CA LEU A 155 14.07 -7.36 11.33
C LEU A 155 14.95 -6.68 10.29
N PHE A 156 14.43 -5.60 9.71
CA PHE A 156 15.18 -4.68 8.88
C PHE A 156 14.72 -3.24 9.12
N THR A 157 15.54 -2.28 8.70
CA THR A 157 15.20 -0.86 8.70
C THR A 157 14.55 -0.52 7.37
N ALA A 158 13.25 -0.21 7.38
CA ALA A 158 12.57 0.32 6.20
C ALA A 158 12.91 1.80 6.01
N ARG A 159 12.59 2.35 4.85
CA ARG A 159 12.71 3.78 4.58
C ARG A 159 11.88 4.58 5.59
N ALA A 160 12.41 5.75 5.97
CA ALA A 160 11.89 6.65 7.00
C ALA A 160 11.96 6.13 8.45
N GLU A 161 12.36 4.87 8.66
CA GLU A 161 12.60 4.35 10.00
C GLU A 161 14.00 4.72 10.47
N THR A 162 14.13 5.08 11.75
CA THR A 162 15.42 5.42 12.36
C THR A 162 16.19 4.19 12.85
N ARG A 163 15.54 3.02 12.88
CA ARG A 163 16.08 1.78 13.47
C ARG A 163 15.39 0.52 12.93
N PRO A 164 15.97 -0.68 13.13
CA PRO A 164 15.36 -1.93 12.68
C PRO A 164 14.08 -2.23 13.47
N ARG A 165 12.94 -2.04 12.82
CA ARG A 165 11.61 -2.38 13.38
C ARG A 165 10.62 -2.93 12.36
N CYS A 166 11.04 -3.11 11.11
CA CYS A 166 10.17 -3.68 10.09
C CYS A 166 10.42 -5.17 9.91
N VAL A 167 9.34 -5.91 9.72
CA VAL A 167 9.34 -7.30 9.24
C VAL A 167 8.50 -7.42 7.98
N SER A 168 8.74 -8.45 7.18
CA SER A 168 7.87 -8.79 6.06
C SER A 168 7.85 -10.31 5.88
N SER A 169 6.76 -10.82 5.30
CA SER A 169 6.72 -12.19 4.81
C SER A 169 7.64 -12.37 3.61
N TYR A 170 8.07 -13.59 3.40
CA TYR A 170 8.87 -13.95 2.23
C TYR A 170 8.06 -13.77 0.93
N GLY A 171 8.74 -13.37 -0.15
CA GLY A 171 8.19 -13.26 -1.50
C GLY A 171 7.86 -11.83 -1.97
N ASN A 172 7.54 -11.70 -3.26
CA ASN A 172 7.39 -10.41 -3.95
C ASN A 172 6.04 -9.71 -3.69
N SER A 173 5.09 -10.37 -3.04
CA SER A 173 3.74 -9.85 -2.80
C SER A 173 3.25 -10.26 -1.41
N ALA A 174 4.07 -10.00 -0.39
CA ALA A 174 3.75 -10.35 0.99
C ALA A 174 2.40 -9.77 1.47
N GLY A 175 1.99 -8.59 0.97
CA GLY A 175 0.65 -8.04 1.22
C GLY A 175 -0.49 -8.95 0.76
N ARG A 176 -0.35 -9.59 -0.42
CA ARG A 176 -1.29 -10.61 -0.91
C ARG A 176 -1.35 -11.81 0.02
N SER A 177 -0.21 -12.27 0.54
CA SER A 177 -0.18 -13.38 1.52
C SER A 177 -0.97 -13.03 2.79
N TYR A 178 -0.90 -11.78 3.26
CA TYR A 178 -1.68 -11.33 4.43
C TYR A 178 -3.18 -11.33 4.15
N VAL A 179 -3.59 -10.78 3.00
CA VAL A 179 -4.99 -10.78 2.57
C VAL A 179 -5.53 -12.21 2.46
N LEU A 180 -4.79 -13.12 1.82
CA LEU A 180 -5.21 -14.52 1.69
C LEU A 180 -5.36 -15.20 3.05
N ALA A 181 -4.39 -15.03 3.97
CA ALA A 181 -4.47 -15.62 5.31
C ALA A 181 -5.70 -15.10 6.09
N LEU A 182 -5.96 -13.80 6.02
CA LEU A 182 -7.13 -13.19 6.67
C LEU A 182 -8.44 -13.64 6.02
N MET A 183 -8.50 -13.74 4.69
CA MET A 183 -9.68 -14.26 3.98
C MET A 183 -9.97 -15.71 4.35
N THR A 184 -8.95 -16.58 4.35
CA THR A 184 -9.11 -17.97 4.78
C THR A 184 -9.60 -18.06 6.22
N ARG A 185 -9.09 -17.20 7.12
CA ARG A 185 -9.57 -17.13 8.49
C ARG A 185 -11.01 -16.62 8.60
N ALA A 186 -11.37 -15.59 7.83
CA ALA A 186 -12.71 -15.04 7.80
C ALA A 186 -13.73 -16.10 7.32
N ASP A 187 -13.41 -16.80 6.24
CA ASP A 187 -14.22 -17.90 5.70
C ASP A 187 -14.39 -19.04 6.72
N ALA A 188 -13.29 -19.49 7.34
CA ALA A 188 -13.32 -20.54 8.37
C ALA A 188 -14.15 -20.16 9.61
N MET A 189 -14.34 -18.86 9.87
CA MET A 189 -15.19 -18.37 10.96
C MET A 189 -16.63 -18.08 10.51
N GLY A 190 -16.96 -18.25 9.23
CA GLY A 190 -18.27 -17.93 8.68
C GLY A 190 -18.55 -16.42 8.66
N VAL A 191 -17.57 -15.62 8.21
CA VAL A 191 -17.82 -14.26 7.72
C VAL A 191 -18.43 -14.36 6.33
N GLU A 192 -19.58 -13.73 6.11
CA GLU A 192 -20.15 -13.64 4.77
C GLU A 192 -19.45 -12.54 3.98
N VAL A 193 -18.97 -12.84 2.77
CA VAL A 193 -18.27 -11.87 1.91
C VAL A 193 -19.07 -11.68 0.61
N LEU A 194 -19.43 -10.44 0.31
CA LEU A 194 -20.14 -10.06 -0.91
C LEU A 194 -19.24 -9.17 -1.78
N LEU A 195 -18.72 -9.74 -2.87
CA LEU A 195 -18.01 -9.02 -3.93
C LEU A 195 -18.98 -8.30 -4.86
N GLU A 196 -18.55 -7.24 -5.54
CA GLU A 196 -19.42 -6.39 -6.37
C GLU A 196 -20.64 -5.84 -5.60
N ALA A 197 -20.42 -5.52 -4.31
CA ALA A 197 -21.38 -4.92 -3.38
C ALA A 197 -20.93 -3.51 -2.99
N ASP A 198 -21.55 -2.51 -3.61
CA ASP A 198 -21.15 -1.10 -3.48
C ASP A 198 -22.03 -0.35 -2.49
N LEU A 199 -21.45 0.26 -1.46
CA LEU A 199 -22.18 1.07 -0.48
C LEU A 199 -22.62 2.40 -1.10
N ARG A 200 -23.93 2.68 -1.06
CA ARG A 200 -24.55 3.88 -1.67
C ARG A 200 -25.45 4.68 -0.72
N SER A 201 -25.85 4.14 0.42
CA SER A 201 -26.44 4.93 1.51
C SER A 201 -25.97 4.40 2.86
N LEU A 202 -25.87 5.29 3.86
CA LEU A 202 -25.49 5.00 5.23
C LEU A 202 -26.24 5.96 6.13
N ASP A 203 -27.29 5.47 6.78
CA ASP A 203 -28.23 6.28 7.53
C ASP A 203 -28.38 5.71 8.95
N CYS A 204 -28.30 6.58 9.96
CA CYS A 204 -28.62 6.18 11.33
C CYS A 204 -30.13 5.89 11.43
N LEU A 205 -30.50 4.81 12.12
CA LEU A 205 -31.89 4.48 12.37
C LEU A 205 -32.52 5.54 13.29
N THR A 206 -33.80 5.87 13.07
CA THR A 206 -34.50 6.94 13.79
C THR A 206 -34.63 6.69 15.29
N ASP A 207 -34.59 5.43 15.72
CA ASP A 207 -34.60 5.02 17.13
C ASP A 207 -33.18 4.97 17.75
N GLY A 208 -32.13 5.26 16.98
CA GLY A 208 -30.73 5.20 17.40
C GLY A 208 -30.20 3.80 17.64
N SER A 209 -30.95 2.75 17.27
CA SER A 209 -30.59 1.34 17.53
C SER A 209 -29.49 0.78 16.62
N GLY A 210 -29.12 1.53 15.58
CA GLY A 210 -28.14 1.09 14.60
C GLY A 210 -28.21 1.88 13.30
N TRP A 211 -27.91 1.21 12.19
CA TRP A 211 -27.68 1.78 10.88
C TRP A 211 -28.47 1.03 9.80
N SER A 212 -28.93 1.77 8.79
CA SER A 212 -29.46 1.25 7.53
C SER A 212 -28.43 1.53 6.43
N LEU A 213 -28.06 0.49 5.68
CA LEU A 213 -27.07 0.57 4.62
C LEU A 213 -27.75 0.26 3.28
N GLY A 214 -27.67 1.18 2.34
CA GLY A 214 -28.07 0.95 0.94
C GLY A 214 -26.90 0.37 0.16
N VAL A 215 -27.05 -0.83 -0.39
CA VAL A 215 -26.02 -1.55 -1.16
C VAL A 215 -26.49 -1.78 -2.59
N LYS A 216 -25.68 -1.31 -3.55
CA LYS A 216 -25.86 -1.57 -4.98
C LYS A 216 -25.04 -2.79 -5.36
N ARG A 217 -25.74 -3.86 -5.75
CA ARG A 217 -25.12 -5.10 -6.27
C ARG A 217 -25.01 -5.00 -7.79
N LYS A 218 -23.96 -5.52 -8.40
CA LYS A 218 -23.90 -5.62 -9.88
C LYS A 218 -25.02 -6.51 -10.44
N SER A 219 -25.38 -7.54 -9.68
CA SER A 219 -26.45 -8.46 -10.02
C SER A 219 -27.86 -7.90 -9.95
N ALA A 220 -28.06 -6.78 -9.25
CA ALA A 220 -29.36 -6.21 -9.01
C ALA A 220 -29.42 -4.73 -9.42
N PRO A 221 -30.34 -4.33 -10.31
CA PRO A 221 -30.48 -2.93 -10.71
C PRO A 221 -31.07 -2.06 -9.60
N ALA A 222 -31.82 -2.60 -8.64
CA ALA A 222 -32.36 -1.85 -7.51
C ALA A 222 -31.34 -1.75 -6.36
N LEU A 223 -31.41 -0.64 -5.61
CA LEU A 223 -30.67 -0.52 -4.35
C LEU A 223 -31.31 -1.45 -3.31
N GLN A 224 -30.50 -2.25 -2.63
CA GLN A 224 -30.94 -3.18 -1.58
C GLN A 224 -30.55 -2.61 -0.22
N TYR A 225 -31.29 -2.95 0.82
CA TYR A 225 -31.04 -2.41 2.16
C TYR A 225 -30.80 -3.53 3.17
N LEU A 226 -29.87 -3.27 4.10
CA LEU A 226 -29.67 -4.08 5.28
C LEU A 226 -29.59 -3.20 6.53
N LYS A 227 -29.98 -3.77 7.67
CA LYS A 227 -29.83 -3.13 8.98
C LYS A 227 -28.70 -3.76 9.77
N THR A 228 -28.04 -2.96 10.59
CA THR A 228 -26.99 -3.46 11.49
C THR A 228 -26.82 -2.58 12.72
N ARG A 229 -26.23 -3.11 13.79
CA ARG A 229 -25.91 -2.31 14.98
C ARG A 229 -24.62 -1.53 14.80
N ALA A 230 -23.66 -2.09 14.06
CA ALA A 230 -22.35 -1.49 13.88
C ALA A 230 -21.84 -1.58 12.45
N VAL A 231 -21.18 -0.51 12.02
CA VAL A 231 -20.53 -0.40 10.71
C VAL A 231 -19.05 -0.10 10.89
N VAL A 232 -18.19 -0.87 10.23
CA VAL A 232 -16.76 -0.60 10.12
C VAL A 232 -16.43 -0.17 8.69
N LEU A 233 -16.03 1.08 8.52
CA LEU A 233 -15.60 1.64 7.24
C LEU A 233 -14.10 1.42 7.04
N ALA A 234 -13.75 0.56 6.09
CA ALA A 234 -12.39 0.15 5.77
C ALA A 234 -12.15 0.13 4.25
N ALA A 235 -12.76 1.08 3.52
CA ALA A 235 -12.79 1.14 2.06
C ALA A 235 -11.47 1.63 1.42
N GLY A 236 -10.40 1.73 2.20
CA GLY A 236 -9.11 2.29 1.76
C GLY A 236 -9.13 3.81 1.62
N GLY A 237 -8.03 4.35 1.11
CA GLY A 237 -7.89 5.78 0.84
C GLY A 237 -8.48 6.21 -0.49
N PHE A 238 -8.29 7.48 -0.81
CA PHE A 238 -8.84 8.10 -2.02
C PHE A 238 -7.79 8.42 -3.09
N GLY A 239 -6.58 7.89 -3.01
CA GLY A 239 -5.48 8.23 -3.92
C GLY A 239 -5.78 8.04 -5.41
N ALA A 240 -6.69 7.11 -5.75
CA ALA A 240 -7.14 6.85 -7.11
C ALA A 240 -8.33 7.74 -7.56
N CYS A 241 -8.99 8.43 -6.63
CA CYS A 241 -10.02 9.41 -6.95
C CYS A 241 -9.38 10.72 -7.38
N ARG A 242 -9.33 10.94 -8.70
CA ARG A 242 -8.70 12.14 -9.30
C ARG A 242 -9.33 13.44 -8.79
N GLU A 243 -10.64 13.47 -8.61
CA GLU A 243 -11.33 14.65 -8.09
C GLU A 243 -10.86 15.01 -6.68
N MET A 244 -10.90 14.07 -5.74
CA MET A 244 -10.51 14.35 -4.35
C MET A 244 -9.03 14.64 -4.22
N ARG A 245 -8.17 13.89 -4.90
CA ARG A 245 -6.72 14.10 -4.80
C ARG A 245 -6.31 15.47 -5.37
N MET A 246 -6.99 16.00 -6.39
CA MET A 246 -6.74 17.34 -6.91
C MET A 246 -7.30 18.45 -6.00
N LYS A 247 -8.32 18.18 -5.19
CA LYS A 247 -8.74 19.11 -4.12
C LYS A 247 -7.67 19.20 -3.03
N VAL A 248 -7.02 18.07 -2.71
CA VAL A 248 -6.00 17.97 -1.66
C VAL A 248 -4.62 18.45 -2.13
N MET A 249 -4.26 18.19 -3.38
CA MET A 249 -2.98 18.56 -3.99
C MET A 249 -3.21 19.08 -5.42
N PRO A 250 -3.62 20.36 -5.59
CA PRO A 250 -4.01 20.93 -6.88
C PRO A 250 -2.90 20.93 -7.95
N GLU A 251 -1.65 20.94 -7.54
CA GLU A 251 -0.46 20.89 -8.39
C GLU A 251 -0.17 19.49 -8.94
N LEU A 252 -0.85 18.45 -8.44
CA LEU A 252 -0.64 17.08 -8.87
C LEU A 252 -1.19 16.85 -10.27
N ASP A 253 -0.34 16.35 -11.16
CA ASP A 253 -0.76 15.98 -12.52
C ASP A 253 -1.85 14.88 -12.47
N PRO A 254 -3.03 15.10 -13.09
CA PRO A 254 -4.13 14.12 -13.09
C PRO A 254 -3.77 12.81 -13.79
N GLN A 255 -2.69 12.76 -14.58
CA GLN A 255 -2.22 11.55 -15.25
C GLN A 255 -1.34 10.66 -14.37
N ILE A 256 -0.86 11.15 -13.23
CA ILE A 256 -0.08 10.32 -12.30
C ILE A 256 -1.00 9.22 -11.75
N GLU A 257 -0.69 7.96 -12.00
CA GLU A 257 -1.46 6.84 -11.46
C GLU A 257 -1.00 6.49 -10.02
N THR A 258 -1.70 5.57 -9.37
CA THR A 258 -1.31 5.12 -8.03
C THR A 258 -0.17 4.10 -8.10
N SER A 259 0.51 3.89 -6.97
CA SER A 259 1.49 2.80 -6.86
C SER A 259 0.84 1.42 -6.85
N ALA A 260 -0.48 1.30 -6.63
CA ALA A 260 -1.17 0.02 -6.70
C ALA A 260 -1.58 -0.33 -8.14
N ASN A 261 -1.79 0.69 -8.97
CA ASN A 261 -2.23 0.55 -10.35
C ASN A 261 -1.42 1.46 -11.30
N PRO A 262 -0.09 1.29 -11.38
CA PRO A 262 0.82 2.24 -12.04
C PRO A 262 0.58 2.43 -13.54
N PHE A 263 -0.13 1.48 -14.17
CA PHE A 263 -0.42 1.48 -15.60
C PHE A 263 -1.92 1.69 -15.89
N GLY A 264 -2.76 1.89 -14.86
CA GLY A 264 -4.20 2.08 -15.02
C GLY A 264 -4.94 0.86 -15.60
N THR A 265 -4.31 -0.32 -15.62
CA THR A 265 -4.86 -1.54 -16.23
C THR A 265 -5.60 -2.44 -15.25
N LEU A 266 -5.49 -2.17 -13.95
CA LEU A 266 -6.12 -2.96 -12.89
C LEU A 266 -7.39 -2.27 -12.39
N TRP A 267 -8.30 -3.03 -11.81
CA TRP A 267 -9.47 -2.46 -11.11
C TRP A 267 -9.01 -1.76 -9.83
N GLU A 268 -9.56 -0.58 -9.57
CA GLU A 268 -9.24 0.27 -8.42
C GLU A 268 -10.42 1.21 -8.13
N ASN A 269 -10.67 1.54 -6.87
CA ASN A 269 -11.76 2.44 -6.52
C ASN A 269 -11.41 3.89 -6.88
N ARG A 270 -12.10 4.47 -7.86
CA ARG A 270 -11.86 5.83 -8.37
C ARG A 270 -12.88 6.88 -7.90
N ASP A 271 -13.80 6.51 -7.00
CA ASP A 271 -14.74 7.46 -6.39
C ASP A 271 -14.57 7.53 -4.86
N ALA A 272 -15.25 8.51 -4.27
CA ALA A 272 -15.17 8.84 -2.85
C ALA A 272 -16.47 8.56 -2.08
N THR A 273 -17.39 7.79 -2.67
CA THR A 273 -18.77 7.68 -2.15
C THR A 273 -18.81 7.22 -0.69
N ALA A 274 -18.01 6.22 -0.30
CA ALA A 274 -17.98 5.78 1.11
C ALA A 274 -17.51 6.89 2.08
N ALA A 275 -16.56 7.73 1.66
CA ALA A 275 -16.09 8.86 2.45
C ALA A 275 -17.16 9.96 2.57
N GLU A 276 -17.85 10.28 1.48
CA GLU A 276 -18.98 11.23 1.49
C GLU A 276 -20.12 10.75 2.39
N LEU A 277 -20.48 9.46 2.31
CA LEU A 277 -21.47 8.85 3.18
C LEU A 277 -21.08 8.92 4.66
N ALA A 278 -19.81 8.67 4.99
CA ALA A 278 -19.31 8.79 6.35
C ALA A 278 -19.39 10.23 6.89
N ARG A 279 -19.13 11.23 6.03
CA ARG A 279 -19.28 12.65 6.37
C ARG A 279 -20.74 13.02 6.60
N ASN A 280 -21.63 12.55 5.73
CA ASN A 280 -23.08 12.79 5.86
C ASN A 280 -23.66 12.11 7.10
N ALA A 281 -23.08 10.99 7.52
CA ALA A 281 -23.38 10.32 8.80
C ALA A 281 -22.84 11.08 10.04
N GLY A 282 -22.22 12.26 9.86
CA GLY A 282 -21.71 13.12 10.92
C GLY A 282 -20.20 12.97 11.19
N GLY A 283 -19.51 12.08 10.48
CA GLY A 283 -18.08 11.85 10.64
C GLY A 283 -17.25 13.08 10.27
N PHE A 284 -16.35 13.49 11.15
CA PHE A 284 -15.45 14.60 10.88
C PHE A 284 -14.37 14.21 9.88
N TRP A 285 -14.13 15.07 8.89
CA TRP A 285 -13.07 14.88 7.90
C TRP A 285 -11.81 15.63 8.33
N LYS A 286 -10.70 14.91 8.55
CA LYS A 286 -9.38 15.49 8.78
C LYS A 286 -8.77 15.85 7.43
N GLU A 287 -8.48 17.13 7.24
CA GLU A 287 -7.94 17.69 6.00
C GLU A 287 -6.63 18.45 6.19
N GLY A 288 -5.96 18.72 5.06
CA GLY A 288 -4.77 19.57 5.00
C GLY A 288 -3.46 18.84 5.29
N LEU A 289 -3.49 17.50 5.33
CA LEU A 289 -2.35 16.62 5.58
C LEU A 289 -1.75 16.11 4.27
N GLY A 290 -2.57 15.96 3.23
CA GLY A 290 -2.11 15.74 1.87
C GLY A 290 -2.12 14.27 1.43
N LEU A 291 -1.24 13.99 0.49
CA LEU A 291 -0.99 12.66 -0.06
C LEU A 291 0.48 12.32 0.14
N GLN A 292 0.76 11.09 0.53
CA GLN A 292 2.08 10.53 0.36
C GLN A 292 2.26 10.10 -1.10
N LEU A 293 3.27 10.66 -1.74
CA LEU A 293 3.71 10.28 -3.07
C LEU A 293 5.11 9.67 -3.00
N LEU A 294 5.41 8.67 -3.83
CA LEU A 294 6.76 8.10 -3.87
C LEU A 294 7.14 7.51 -5.23
N PRO A 295 8.45 7.39 -5.53
CA PRO A 295 8.96 6.57 -6.62
C PRO A 295 8.78 5.07 -6.33
N TYR A 296 8.22 4.30 -7.26
CA TYR A 296 7.99 2.86 -7.03
C TYR A 296 8.18 1.97 -8.24
N TRP A 297 7.58 2.28 -9.39
CA TRP A 297 7.52 1.35 -10.53
C TRP A 297 8.55 1.61 -11.64
N GLY A 298 9.52 2.48 -11.39
CA GLY A 298 10.67 2.72 -12.26
C GLY A 298 11.97 2.16 -11.69
N GLY A 299 13.03 2.96 -11.75
CA GLY A 299 14.40 2.58 -11.40
C GLY A 299 14.70 2.31 -9.93
N ARG A 300 13.83 2.69 -8.97
CA ARG A 300 14.12 2.47 -7.54
C ARG A 300 14.12 0.98 -7.20
N LEU A 301 15.18 0.50 -6.55
CA LEU A 301 15.32 -0.93 -6.23
C LEU A 301 15.43 -1.26 -4.75
N ILE A 302 15.67 -0.26 -3.89
CA ILE A 302 15.90 -0.48 -2.46
C ILE A 302 14.79 0.13 -1.61
N ASP A 303 14.50 -0.50 -0.46
CA ASP A 303 13.45 -0.09 0.48
C ASP A 303 14.01 0.53 1.77
N TYR A 304 15.24 1.03 1.72
CA TYR A 304 15.94 1.76 2.78
C TYR A 304 16.67 2.98 2.18
N ALA A 305 17.24 3.84 3.02
CA ALA A 305 17.96 5.04 2.58
C ALA A 305 19.49 4.86 2.59
N GLY A 306 20.20 5.53 1.68
CA GLY A 306 21.67 5.61 1.70
C GLY A 306 22.39 4.50 0.92
N GLY A 307 21.67 3.70 0.12
CA GLY A 307 22.23 2.72 -0.81
C GLY A 307 21.93 3.02 -2.28
N ASP A 308 21.25 4.13 -2.56
CA ASP A 308 20.94 4.62 -3.89
C ASP A 308 21.09 6.15 -3.95
N ILE A 309 21.23 6.68 -5.17
CA ILE A 309 21.20 8.12 -5.43
C ILE A 309 20.16 8.46 -6.48
N PHE A 310 19.61 9.67 -6.38
CA PHE A 310 18.65 10.23 -7.32
C PHE A 310 19.31 11.37 -8.09
N ILE A 311 19.34 11.24 -9.42
CA ILE A 311 19.96 12.24 -10.30
C ILE A 311 18.96 12.71 -11.35
N THR A 312 19.12 13.98 -11.75
CA THR A 312 18.39 14.56 -12.87
C THR A 312 18.72 13.84 -14.17
N LEU A 313 17.94 14.07 -15.23
CA LEU A 313 18.26 13.56 -16.57
C LEU A 313 19.58 14.10 -17.15
N ARG A 314 20.15 15.14 -16.52
CA ARG A 314 21.47 15.71 -16.84
C ARG A 314 22.61 15.08 -16.03
N GLY A 315 22.33 14.12 -15.16
CA GLY A 315 23.33 13.35 -14.43
C GLY A 315 23.84 13.99 -13.14
N ARG A 316 23.13 14.98 -12.59
CA ARG A 316 23.48 15.65 -11.33
C ARG A 316 22.52 15.28 -10.22
N ARG A 317 23.03 15.03 -9.02
CA ARG A 317 22.22 14.95 -7.80
C ARG A 317 21.56 16.30 -7.51
N PHE A 318 20.45 16.28 -6.79
CA PHE A 318 19.65 17.48 -6.52
C PHE A 318 18.97 17.46 -5.14
N ILE A 319 19.15 16.39 -4.37
CA ILE A 319 18.47 16.20 -3.08
C ILE A 319 19.22 15.19 -2.20
N ASP A 320 19.01 15.27 -0.88
CA ASP A 320 19.29 14.17 0.04
C ASP A 320 18.19 13.10 -0.06
N GLU A 321 18.58 11.92 -0.54
CA GLU A 321 17.72 10.76 -0.73
C GLU A 321 17.22 10.14 0.61
N GLY A 322 17.77 10.58 1.73
CA GLY A 322 17.33 10.20 3.08
C GLY A 322 16.17 11.03 3.64
N LEU A 323 15.74 12.09 2.95
CA LEU A 323 14.63 12.94 3.37
C LEU A 323 13.28 12.22 3.29
N ALA A 324 12.28 12.85 3.92
CA ALA A 324 10.89 12.45 3.84
C ALA A 324 10.37 12.40 2.40
N TRP A 325 9.40 11.53 2.14
CA TRP A 325 8.87 11.28 0.80
C TRP A 325 8.19 12.51 0.23
N ASN A 326 7.50 13.30 1.05
CA ASN A 326 6.90 14.56 0.61
C ASN A 326 7.97 15.55 0.04
N LYS A 327 9.13 15.67 0.68
CA LYS A 327 10.26 16.51 0.23
C LYS A 327 10.88 15.97 -1.05
N ILE A 328 11.09 14.66 -1.12
CA ILE A 328 11.64 13.98 -2.31
C ILE A 328 10.71 14.15 -3.50
N SER A 329 9.43 13.81 -3.32
CA SER A 329 8.43 13.89 -4.38
C SER A 329 8.22 15.31 -4.86
N ALA A 330 8.20 16.30 -3.96
CA ALA A 330 8.15 17.72 -4.35
C ALA A 330 9.39 18.13 -5.19
N ALA A 331 10.57 17.63 -4.85
CA ALA A 331 11.78 17.92 -5.62
C ALA A 331 11.80 17.23 -7.00
N VAL A 332 11.25 16.02 -7.11
CA VAL A 332 11.07 15.32 -8.39
C VAL A 332 10.03 16.04 -9.26
N LEU A 333 8.90 16.46 -8.69
CA LEU A 333 7.85 17.19 -9.42
C LEU A 333 8.30 18.57 -9.91
N ARG A 334 9.33 19.17 -9.29
CA ARG A 334 9.98 20.41 -9.76
C ARG A 334 10.96 20.20 -10.91
N GLN A 335 11.35 18.96 -11.21
CA GLN A 335 12.18 18.71 -12.40
C GLN A 335 11.35 18.98 -13.66
N PRO A 336 11.93 19.58 -14.73
CA PRO A 336 11.18 19.90 -15.94
C PRO A 336 10.44 18.70 -16.53
N GLU A 337 11.08 17.53 -16.50
CA GLU A 337 10.55 16.28 -17.03
C GLU A 337 9.72 15.49 -16.00
N LYS A 338 9.69 15.93 -14.73
CA LYS A 338 9.07 15.22 -13.59
C LYS A 338 9.55 13.77 -13.43
N GLU A 339 10.74 13.50 -13.94
CA GLU A 339 11.39 12.19 -13.97
C GLU A 339 12.84 12.32 -13.53
N ILE A 340 13.37 11.23 -13.00
CA ILE A 340 14.75 11.13 -12.52
C ILE A 340 15.36 9.80 -12.93
N TRP A 341 16.69 9.72 -12.83
CA TRP A 341 17.39 8.44 -12.80
C TRP A 341 17.65 8.05 -11.36
N VAL A 342 17.46 6.76 -11.07
CA VAL A 342 17.91 6.14 -9.81
C VAL A 342 19.09 5.24 -10.12
N ILE A 343 20.12 5.31 -9.28
CA ILE A 343 21.33 4.49 -9.39
C ILE A 343 21.61 3.79 -8.06
N THR A 344 21.90 2.51 -8.13
CA THR A 344 22.48 1.71 -7.05
C THR A 344 23.47 0.70 -7.65
N ASP A 345 24.20 -0.05 -6.84
CA ASP A 345 25.25 -0.96 -7.30
C ASP A 345 25.10 -2.36 -6.68
N SER A 346 26.04 -3.27 -6.89
CA SER A 346 25.91 -4.66 -6.42
C SER A 346 25.98 -4.83 -4.91
N ALA A 347 26.53 -3.87 -4.17
CA ALA A 347 26.64 -3.93 -2.71
C ALA A 347 25.28 -3.74 -2.02
N SER A 348 24.31 -3.10 -2.67
CA SER A 348 23.02 -2.82 -2.03
C SER A 348 22.10 -4.04 -1.96
N ARG A 349 21.30 -4.12 -0.89
CA ARG A 349 20.26 -5.15 -0.74
C ARG A 349 19.04 -4.77 -1.58
N LYS A 350 18.87 -5.40 -2.74
CA LYS A 350 17.73 -5.14 -3.63
C LYS A 350 16.43 -5.69 -3.03
N SER A 351 15.34 -5.00 -3.32
CA SER A 351 13.99 -5.46 -3.03
C SER A 351 13.62 -6.67 -3.90
N ALA A 352 12.54 -7.32 -3.51
CA ALA A 352 11.94 -8.46 -4.19
C ALA A 352 11.55 -8.15 -5.66
N THR A 353 11.49 -6.87 -6.06
CA THR A 353 11.08 -6.43 -7.40
C THR A 353 12.21 -6.43 -8.44
N LEU A 354 13.47 -6.69 -8.05
CA LEU A 354 14.64 -6.63 -8.94
C LEU A 354 14.45 -7.42 -10.24
N GLY A 355 14.14 -8.72 -10.12
CA GLY A 355 14.01 -9.60 -11.29
C GLY A 355 12.91 -9.14 -12.24
N LEU A 356 11.76 -8.73 -11.69
CA LEU A 356 10.63 -8.22 -12.47
C LEU A 356 10.98 -6.92 -13.22
N LYS A 357 11.69 -6.00 -12.56
CA LYS A 357 12.06 -4.70 -13.15
C LYS A 357 13.12 -4.82 -14.23
N ILE A 358 14.04 -5.77 -14.10
CA ILE A 358 15.00 -6.10 -15.16
C ILE A 358 14.27 -6.74 -16.34
N ALA A 359 13.40 -7.73 -16.09
CA ALA A 359 12.65 -8.41 -17.15
C ALA A 359 11.76 -7.45 -17.96
N ASN A 360 11.16 -6.46 -17.29
CA ASN A 360 10.31 -5.44 -17.93
C ASN A 360 11.11 -4.27 -18.53
N GLY A 361 12.44 -4.24 -18.37
CA GLY A 361 13.29 -3.17 -18.90
C GLY A 361 13.21 -1.84 -18.15
N PHE A 362 12.54 -1.78 -17.00
CA PHE A 362 12.53 -0.60 -16.13
C PHE A 362 13.89 -0.35 -15.48
N VAL A 363 14.64 -1.43 -15.24
CA VAL A 363 15.99 -1.40 -14.70
C VAL A 363 16.94 -2.07 -15.68
N LYS A 364 18.09 -1.42 -15.89
CA LYS A 364 19.20 -1.94 -16.68
C LYS A 364 20.40 -2.19 -15.78
N LYS A 365 21.28 -3.07 -16.25
CA LYS A 365 22.56 -3.40 -15.61
C LYS A 365 23.70 -2.92 -16.50
N SER A 366 24.75 -2.37 -15.89
CA SER A 366 25.98 -1.98 -16.55
C SER A 366 27.18 -2.36 -15.69
N ASP A 367 28.27 -2.79 -16.30
CA ASP A 367 29.47 -3.20 -15.55
C ASP A 367 30.45 -2.02 -15.38
N THR A 368 30.28 -0.95 -16.16
CA THR A 368 31.09 0.28 -16.09
C THR A 368 30.23 1.54 -15.99
N VAL A 369 30.83 2.64 -15.53
CA VAL A 369 30.17 3.96 -15.46
C VAL A 369 29.93 4.49 -16.87
N GLU A 370 30.82 4.21 -17.81
CA GLU A 370 30.74 4.61 -19.21
C GLU A 370 29.55 3.96 -19.91
N GLU A 371 29.34 2.66 -19.71
CA GLU A 371 28.16 1.94 -20.23
C GLU A 371 26.86 2.49 -19.63
N MET A 372 26.85 2.73 -18.31
CA MET A 372 25.70 3.31 -17.63
C MET A 372 25.38 4.71 -18.18
N ALA A 373 26.40 5.56 -18.34
CA ALA A 373 26.26 6.91 -18.87
C ALA A 373 25.73 6.91 -20.32
N ALA A 374 26.27 6.04 -21.18
CA ALA A 374 25.80 5.86 -22.54
C ALA A 374 24.32 5.41 -22.56
N GLY A 375 23.95 4.47 -21.69
CA GLY A 375 22.58 4.01 -21.57
C GLY A 375 21.58 5.08 -21.10
N MET A 376 22.02 6.00 -20.24
CA MET A 376 21.22 7.13 -19.76
C MET A 376 21.17 8.30 -20.73
N GLY A 377 22.09 8.35 -21.71
CA GLY A 377 22.29 9.52 -22.57
C GLY A 377 22.97 10.69 -21.85
N ILE A 378 23.81 10.40 -20.84
CA ILE A 378 24.54 11.39 -20.04
C ILE A 378 26.03 11.34 -20.41
N PRO A 379 26.74 12.48 -20.51
CA PRO A 379 28.19 12.45 -20.70
C PRO A 379 28.89 11.69 -19.57
N ALA A 380 29.76 10.72 -19.92
CA ALA A 380 30.43 9.86 -18.94
C ALA A 380 31.20 10.65 -17.87
N ALA A 381 31.87 11.74 -18.26
CA ALA A 381 32.58 12.62 -17.33
C ALA A 381 31.65 13.24 -16.26
N VAL A 382 30.43 13.62 -16.64
CA VAL A 382 29.44 14.20 -15.72
C VAL A 382 28.97 13.17 -14.72
N LEU A 383 28.64 11.95 -15.19
CA LEU A 383 28.18 10.88 -14.31
C LEU A 383 29.28 10.43 -13.36
N LYS A 384 30.51 10.29 -13.86
CA LYS A 384 31.69 9.94 -13.06
C LYS A 384 31.93 10.96 -11.96
N GLU A 385 31.89 12.27 -12.27
CA GLU A 385 32.04 13.32 -11.27
C GLU A 385 30.97 13.23 -10.17
N THR A 386 29.71 12.97 -10.55
CA THR A 386 28.60 12.80 -9.61
C THR A 386 28.80 11.60 -8.68
N LEU A 387 29.21 10.45 -9.21
CA LEU A 387 29.50 9.25 -8.41
C LEU A 387 30.73 9.47 -7.51
N ASP A 388 31.79 10.10 -8.02
CA ASP A 388 32.99 10.41 -7.25
C ASP A 388 32.69 11.33 -6.06
N LYS A 389 31.83 12.34 -6.25
CA LYS A 389 31.37 13.22 -5.16
C LYS A 389 30.59 12.43 -4.11
N TYR A 390 29.61 11.63 -4.53
CA TYR A 390 28.84 10.79 -3.61
C TYR A 390 29.75 9.82 -2.84
N ASN A 391 30.66 9.14 -3.52
CA ASN A 391 31.57 8.16 -2.90
C ASN A 391 32.52 8.81 -1.90
N ARG A 392 33.00 10.03 -2.16
CA ARG A 392 33.76 10.80 -1.17
C ARG A 392 32.91 11.14 0.05
N ALA A 393 31.69 11.66 -0.14
CA ALA A 393 30.80 11.99 0.95
C ALA A 393 30.44 10.75 1.79
N ALA A 394 30.17 9.61 1.16
CA ALA A 394 29.87 8.36 1.83
C ALA A 394 31.03 7.86 2.70
N ARG A 395 32.28 8.02 2.24
CA ARG A 395 33.48 7.67 3.03
C ARG A 395 33.71 8.61 4.22
N VAL A 396 33.35 9.89 4.08
CA VAL A 396 33.44 10.89 5.16
C VAL A 396 32.26 10.79 6.13
N GLY A 397 31.12 10.27 5.67
CA GLY A 397 29.86 10.22 6.44
C GLY A 397 29.04 11.51 6.38
N PHE A 398 29.42 12.47 5.53
CA PHE A 398 28.71 13.73 5.39
C PHE A 398 28.83 14.29 3.96
N ASP A 399 27.71 14.73 3.41
CA ASP A 399 27.64 15.43 2.14
C ASP A 399 27.28 16.90 2.36
N PRO A 400 28.24 17.83 2.18
CA PRO A 400 28.00 19.25 2.39
C PRO A 400 27.08 19.88 1.34
N GLU A 401 26.87 19.23 0.17
CA GLU A 401 26.04 19.79 -0.90
C GLU A 401 24.55 19.75 -0.55
N PHE A 402 24.11 18.66 0.11
CA PHE A 402 22.70 18.44 0.46
C PHE A 402 22.45 18.26 1.96
N GLY A 403 23.49 18.33 2.80
CA GLY A 403 23.40 18.07 4.24
C GLY A 403 23.13 16.61 4.59
N LYS A 404 23.36 15.69 3.66
CA LYS A 404 23.06 14.25 3.82
C LYS A 404 24.04 13.60 4.79
N THR A 405 23.49 12.84 5.75
CA THR A 405 24.25 12.10 6.79
C THR A 405 24.03 10.59 6.74
N ILE A 406 23.03 10.13 6.00
CA ILE A 406 22.67 8.70 5.94
C ILE A 406 23.33 8.06 4.73
N PHE A 407 24.32 7.20 4.97
CA PHE A 407 25.02 6.37 3.99
C PHE A 407 25.09 4.93 4.50
N THR A 408 24.87 3.98 3.60
CA THR A 408 25.06 2.54 3.90
C THR A 408 26.21 1.93 3.11
N GLN A 409 26.67 2.63 2.07
CA GLN A 409 27.67 2.16 1.12
C GLN A 409 28.13 3.31 0.20
N THR A 410 29.29 3.12 -0.41
CA THR A 410 29.68 3.76 -1.67
C THR A 410 28.91 3.12 -2.84
N LEU A 411 28.98 3.76 -4.00
CA LEU A 411 28.49 3.29 -5.29
C LEU A 411 29.67 3.10 -6.25
N ASP A 412 30.54 2.14 -5.93
CA ASP A 412 31.74 1.77 -6.69
C ASP A 412 31.91 0.25 -6.85
N HIS A 413 30.85 -0.53 -6.59
CA HIS A 413 30.83 -1.99 -6.74
C HIS A 413 29.96 -2.41 -7.93
N PRO A 414 30.52 -2.59 -9.14
CA PRO A 414 29.76 -3.11 -10.25
C PRO A 414 29.23 -4.54 -9.97
N PRO A 415 28.18 -4.97 -10.66
CA PRO A 415 27.41 -4.19 -11.63
C PRO A 415 26.58 -3.07 -11.01
N TYR A 416 26.42 -1.98 -11.78
CA TYR A 416 25.50 -0.90 -11.49
C TYR A 416 24.10 -1.25 -11.98
N TYR A 417 23.09 -0.83 -11.22
CA TYR A 417 21.67 -0.95 -11.54
C TYR A 417 21.06 0.44 -11.63
N TRP A 418 20.36 0.69 -12.73
CA TRP A 418 19.80 2.02 -12.97
C TRP A 418 18.53 1.99 -13.80
N GLY A 419 17.70 3.01 -13.66
CA GLY A 419 16.43 3.11 -14.40
C GLY A 419 15.77 4.48 -14.24
N ARG A 420 14.91 4.84 -15.20
CA ARG A 420 14.06 6.05 -15.09
C ARG A 420 13.02 5.81 -14.03
N GLU A 421 12.71 6.84 -13.28
CA GLU A 421 11.74 6.77 -12.20
C GLU A 421 10.86 8.03 -12.18
N ARG A 422 9.62 7.83 -11.73
CA ARG A 422 8.60 8.87 -11.60
C ARG A 422 7.83 8.68 -10.31
N ILE A 423 7.10 9.70 -9.93
CA ILE A 423 6.29 9.69 -8.71
C ILE A 423 4.92 9.05 -8.96
N PHE A 424 4.43 8.31 -7.98
CA PHE A 424 3.10 7.71 -7.95
C PHE A 424 2.36 8.14 -6.68
N VAL A 425 1.03 8.22 -6.75
CA VAL A 425 0.19 8.40 -5.56
C VAL A 425 0.19 7.11 -4.74
N HIS A 426 0.58 7.18 -3.47
CA HIS A 426 0.77 5.98 -2.65
C HIS A 426 -0.24 5.84 -1.52
N THR A 427 -0.50 6.90 -0.78
CA THR A 427 -1.38 6.87 0.40
C THR A 427 -2.05 8.23 0.58
N SER A 428 -3.35 8.27 0.88
CA SER A 428 -4.02 9.47 1.39
C SER A 428 -3.83 9.60 2.90
N LEU A 429 -3.53 10.80 3.36
CA LEU A 429 -3.29 11.11 4.78
C LEU A 429 -4.47 11.84 5.42
N ASP A 430 -5.23 12.57 4.60
CA ASP A 430 -6.58 13.04 4.91
C ASP A 430 -7.56 11.85 4.97
N GLY A 431 -8.68 12.01 5.68
CA GLY A 431 -9.65 10.93 5.86
C GLY A 431 -10.63 11.17 7.01
N ILE A 432 -11.42 10.16 7.34
CA ILE A 432 -12.37 10.24 8.45
C ILE A 432 -11.63 10.19 9.79
N ALA A 433 -11.96 11.12 10.68
CA ALA A 433 -11.39 11.20 12.01
C ALA A 433 -11.89 10.03 12.87
N THR A 434 -10.96 9.44 13.63
CA THR A 434 -11.28 8.41 14.62
C THR A 434 -10.61 8.73 15.94
N ASP A 435 -11.09 8.13 17.01
CA ASP A 435 -10.33 8.07 18.26
C ASP A 435 -9.44 6.82 18.34
N ARG A 436 -8.71 6.68 19.44
CA ARG A 436 -7.84 5.51 19.68
C ARG A 436 -8.57 4.16 19.72
N GLU A 437 -9.90 4.14 19.85
CA GLU A 437 -10.74 2.94 19.84
C GLU A 437 -11.33 2.65 18.44
N ALA A 438 -10.86 3.36 17.41
CA ALA A 438 -11.33 3.29 16.03
C ALA A 438 -12.78 3.74 15.84
N ARG A 439 -13.38 4.44 16.82
CA ARG A 439 -14.73 5.02 16.68
C ARG A 439 -14.63 6.26 15.83
N VAL A 440 -15.53 6.41 14.86
CA VAL A 440 -15.63 7.67 14.10
C VAL A 440 -16.07 8.77 15.06
N ILE A 441 -15.42 9.93 14.97
CA ILE A 441 -15.74 11.10 15.79
C ILE A 441 -16.36 12.21 14.95
N ASP A 442 -17.27 12.97 15.56
CA ASP A 442 -17.85 14.17 14.97
C ASP A 442 -16.92 15.40 15.10
N ALA A 443 -17.36 16.54 14.60
CA ALA A 443 -16.58 17.79 14.64
C ALA A 443 -16.31 18.32 16.07
N ARG A 444 -17.03 17.81 17.08
CA ARG A 444 -16.83 18.12 18.51
C ARG A 444 -15.86 17.13 19.17
N GLY A 445 -15.40 16.12 18.44
CA GLY A 445 -14.57 15.04 18.97
C GLY A 445 -15.35 13.97 19.72
N LEU A 446 -16.68 13.93 19.59
CA LEU A 446 -17.52 12.93 20.25
C LEU A 446 -17.68 11.69 19.35
N PRO A 447 -17.55 10.46 19.90
CA PRO A 447 -17.79 9.25 19.13
C PRO A 447 -19.22 9.16 18.60
N ILE A 448 -19.36 8.71 17.35
CA ILE A 448 -20.65 8.41 16.72
C ILE A 448 -21.01 6.95 17.04
N PRO A 449 -22.13 6.68 17.74
CA PRO A 449 -22.49 5.33 18.16
C PRO A 449 -22.58 4.34 17.00
N GLY A 450 -21.93 3.18 17.14
CA GLY A 450 -21.97 2.11 16.16
C GLY A 450 -21.16 2.37 14.87
N LEU A 451 -20.50 3.51 14.72
CA LEU A 451 -19.72 3.82 13.52
C LEU A 451 -18.21 3.81 13.80
N TYR A 452 -17.48 3.01 13.03
CA TYR A 452 -16.04 2.79 13.18
C TYR A 452 -15.34 2.96 11.83
N ALA A 453 -14.05 3.29 11.86
CA ALA A 453 -13.22 3.37 10.66
C ALA A 453 -11.80 2.86 10.92
N ALA A 454 -11.18 2.24 9.91
CA ALA A 454 -9.84 1.68 10.05
C ALA A 454 -9.03 1.68 8.74
N GLY A 455 -7.71 1.58 8.89
CA GLY A 455 -6.78 1.59 7.76
C GLY A 455 -6.65 2.98 7.15
N GLU A 456 -6.43 3.06 5.84
CA GLU A 456 -6.27 4.31 5.09
C GLU A 456 -7.57 5.12 4.94
N PHE A 457 -8.72 4.53 5.30
CA PHE A 457 -9.99 5.27 5.36
C PHE A 457 -9.99 6.30 6.51
N ALA A 458 -9.28 5.99 7.59
CA ALA A 458 -9.09 6.89 8.72
C ALA A 458 -7.96 7.88 8.43
N GLY A 459 -8.24 9.18 8.58
CA GLY A 459 -7.30 10.27 8.34
C GLY A 459 -6.66 10.80 9.62
N GLY A 460 -5.57 11.56 9.48
CA GLY A 460 -4.96 12.25 10.63
C GLY A 460 -3.98 11.44 11.46
N ILE A 461 -3.87 10.13 11.25
CA ILE A 461 -3.03 9.25 12.09
C ILE A 461 -1.55 9.62 11.97
N PHE A 462 -1.05 9.76 10.74
CA PHE A 462 0.37 9.92 10.47
C PHE A 462 0.82 11.37 10.22
N GLY A 463 -0.08 12.35 10.23
CA GLY A 463 0.28 13.71 9.84
C GLY A 463 0.56 13.82 8.33
N ARG A 464 1.58 14.58 7.92
CA ARG A 464 1.88 14.92 6.51
C ARG A 464 2.75 13.92 5.75
N ASP A 465 3.24 12.88 6.41
CA ASP A 465 3.98 11.80 5.77
C ASP A 465 3.93 10.53 6.64
N ARG A 466 4.12 9.35 6.05
CA ARG A 466 4.00 8.06 6.75
C ARG A 466 5.29 7.24 6.68
N ILE A 467 5.78 6.78 7.83
CA ILE A 467 6.94 5.88 7.88
C ILE A 467 6.66 4.52 7.20
N GLY A 468 7.70 3.89 6.66
CA GLY A 468 7.61 2.57 6.05
C GLY A 468 7.08 1.53 7.05
N GLY A 469 6.26 0.58 6.60
CA GLY A 469 5.70 -0.48 7.46
C GLY A 469 4.52 -0.08 8.37
N ALA A 470 4.42 1.18 8.79
CA ALA A 470 3.37 1.61 9.70
C ALA A 470 1.96 1.57 9.09
N GLY A 471 1.82 1.65 7.75
CA GLY A 471 0.53 1.55 7.07
C GLY A 471 -0.16 0.20 7.27
N ILE A 472 0.58 -0.91 7.10
CA ILE A 472 0.02 -2.25 7.37
C ILE A 472 -0.23 -2.44 8.86
N SER A 473 0.67 -1.91 9.70
CA SER A 473 0.53 -1.96 11.16
C SER A 473 -0.76 -1.29 11.62
N ASN A 474 -1.08 -0.11 11.07
CA ASN A 474 -2.37 0.57 11.24
C ASN A 474 -3.54 -0.32 10.80
N CYS A 475 -3.50 -0.86 9.58
CA CYS A 475 -4.55 -1.75 9.08
C CYS A 475 -4.82 -2.93 10.02
N LEU A 476 -3.77 -3.61 10.50
CA LEU A 476 -3.91 -4.77 11.39
C LEU A 476 -4.38 -4.35 12.79
N VAL A 477 -3.77 -3.34 13.41
CA VAL A 477 -4.08 -2.94 14.79
C VAL A 477 -5.44 -2.25 14.86
N MET A 478 -5.64 -1.18 14.09
CA MET A 478 -6.89 -0.40 14.13
C MET A 478 -8.05 -1.16 13.49
N GLY A 479 -7.79 -2.02 12.50
CA GLY A 479 -8.79 -2.95 11.97
C GLY A 479 -9.29 -3.91 13.06
N ARG A 480 -8.38 -4.55 13.81
CA ARG A 480 -8.76 -5.43 14.94
C ARG A 480 -9.52 -4.67 16.03
N ALA A 481 -9.08 -3.44 16.35
CA ALA A 481 -9.76 -2.59 17.33
C ALA A 481 -11.20 -2.26 16.90
N ALA A 482 -11.37 -1.82 15.65
CA ALA A 482 -12.69 -1.51 15.07
C ALA A 482 -13.62 -2.73 15.11
N GLY A 483 -13.14 -3.90 14.69
CA GLY A 483 -13.92 -5.14 14.70
C GLY A 483 -14.37 -5.57 16.12
N ARG A 484 -13.45 -5.55 17.08
CA ARG A 484 -13.75 -5.91 18.48
C ARG A 484 -14.75 -4.96 19.11
N ASN A 485 -14.61 -3.66 18.86
CA ASN A 485 -15.50 -2.66 19.44
C ASN A 485 -16.87 -2.68 18.76
N ALA A 486 -16.93 -2.89 17.44
CA ALA A 486 -18.18 -3.09 16.69
C ALA A 486 -18.97 -4.32 17.16
N ALA A 487 -18.31 -5.39 17.59
CA ALA A 487 -18.99 -6.59 18.10
C ALA A 487 -19.62 -6.43 19.49
N ARG A 488 -19.30 -5.34 20.22
CA ARG A 488 -19.72 -5.13 21.62
C ARG A 488 -20.96 -4.26 21.78
N VAL A 489 -21.53 -3.72 20.69
CA VAL A 489 -22.67 -2.78 20.72
C VAL A 489 -24.01 -3.42 20.41
#